data_AF-A0A409XIZ1-F1
#
_entry.id   AF-A0A409XIZ1-F1
#
_cell.length_a   1.000
_cell.length_b   1.000
_cell.length_c   1.000
_cell.angle_alpha   90.00
_cell.angle_beta   90.00
_cell.angle_gamma   90.00
#
_symmetry.space_group_name_H-M   'P 1'
#
loop_
_entity.id
_entity.type
_entity.pdbx_description
1 polymer ?
#
loop_
_entity_poly.entity_id
_entity_poly.type
_entity_poly.pdbx_seq_one_letter_code
_entity_poly.pdbx_strand_id
1 'polypeptide(L)'
;MGNSTTDINISLEPHLVASLRDIYPLLPTQQAQELDPFLTDPLPPIIPYKILFALSQWTRTDQSLEKLKSKGLDPHAFSMISLLAGTITSPERKFGDYVPPREPEDIEADRIRERKAITVLLNALLSIAGVAFAAWWAADKTGWGNEWRVLFALFAAIVVAFAEAVLYMIWQSRQSNAPKAIRRRFAQHKKVDSVPESDSTELPQPMSEPLNEKATLRQRRR
;
A
#
# COMPACT_ATOMS: atom_id res chain seq x y z
N MET A 1 13.99 -4.28 11.30
CA MET A 1 15.20 -4.91 10.75
C MET A 1 15.96 -3.82 10.02
N GLY A 2 17.11 -3.40 10.56
CA GLY A 2 17.94 -2.41 9.88
C GLY A 2 18.67 -3.10 8.74
N ASN A 3 18.36 -2.74 7.50
CA ASN A 3 19.07 -3.26 6.34
C ASN A 3 20.44 -2.56 6.32
N SER A 4 21.49 -3.29 6.69
CA SER A 4 22.86 -2.86 6.47
C SER A 4 23.04 -2.61 4.98
N THR A 5 23.43 -1.39 4.60
CA THR A 5 23.61 -0.99 3.19
C THR A 5 24.68 -1.79 2.45
N THR A 6 25.44 -2.63 3.16
CA THR A 6 26.49 -3.52 2.64
C THR A 6 25.97 -4.79 1.98
N ASP A 7 24.73 -5.18 2.25
CA ASP A 7 24.16 -6.44 1.75
C ASP A 7 23.43 -6.27 0.40
N ILE A 8 23.69 -5.15 -0.27
CA ILE A 8 23.09 -4.81 -1.56
C ILE A 8 23.90 -5.48 -2.67
N ASN A 9 23.20 -6.18 -3.56
CA ASN A 9 23.76 -6.73 -4.78
C ASN A 9 23.67 -5.73 -5.93
N ILE A 10 24.68 -5.72 -6.78
CA ILE A 10 24.79 -4.80 -7.92
C ILE A 10 25.04 -5.59 -9.20
N SER A 11 24.47 -5.13 -10.32
CA SER A 11 24.71 -5.70 -11.64
C SER A 11 26.21 -5.63 -11.99
N LEU A 12 26.77 -6.75 -12.45
CA LEU A 12 28.16 -6.83 -12.91
C LEU A 12 28.20 -6.59 -14.42
N GLU A 13 28.24 -5.32 -14.82
CA GLU A 13 28.27 -4.92 -16.23
C GLU A 13 29.65 -5.17 -16.90
N PRO A 14 29.71 -5.42 -18.23
CA PRO A 14 30.97 -5.76 -18.92
C PRO A 14 32.09 -4.73 -18.78
N HIS A 15 31.77 -3.43 -18.76
CA HIS A 15 32.78 -2.37 -18.59
C HIS A 15 33.33 -2.31 -17.16
N LEU A 16 32.51 -2.66 -16.16
CA LEU A 16 32.94 -2.77 -14.78
C LEU A 16 33.93 -3.94 -14.64
N VAL A 17 33.64 -5.07 -15.28
CA VAL A 17 34.56 -6.22 -15.33
C VAL A 17 35.90 -5.83 -15.95
N ALA A 18 35.88 -5.12 -17.07
CA ALA A 18 37.12 -4.67 -17.73
C ALA A 18 37.95 -3.79 -16.78
N SER A 19 37.32 -2.84 -16.10
CA SER A 19 37.97 -1.98 -15.10
C SER A 19 38.51 -2.77 -13.91
N LEU A 20 37.77 -3.77 -13.42
CA LEU A 20 38.19 -4.63 -12.30
C LEU A 20 39.37 -5.52 -12.69
N ARG A 21 39.43 -6.02 -13.93
CA ARG A 21 40.56 -6.80 -14.45
C ARG A 21 41.87 -6.00 -14.51
N ASP A 22 41.79 -4.72 -14.82
CA ASP A 22 42.97 -3.84 -14.87
C ASP A 22 43.56 -3.59 -13.47
N ILE A 23 42.71 -3.51 -12.44
CA ILE A 23 43.11 -3.28 -11.05
C ILE A 23 43.50 -4.57 -10.32
N TYR A 24 42.93 -5.71 -10.71
CA TYR A 24 43.15 -7.02 -10.08
C TYR A 24 44.62 -7.33 -9.72
N PRO A 25 45.62 -7.15 -10.62
CA PRO A 25 47.02 -7.46 -10.30
C PRO A 25 47.67 -6.52 -9.27
N LEU A 26 47.02 -5.39 -8.94
CA LEU A 26 47.53 -4.38 -8.00
C LEU A 26 46.93 -4.55 -6.59
N LEU A 27 45.86 -5.34 -6.46
CA LEU A 27 45.14 -5.54 -5.20
C LEU A 27 45.99 -6.31 -4.18
N PRO A 28 45.79 -6.06 -2.87
CA PRO A 28 46.34 -6.93 -1.85
C PRO A 28 45.67 -8.31 -1.90
N THR A 29 46.38 -9.33 -1.41
CA THR A 29 46.01 -10.74 -1.57
C THR A 29 44.61 -11.07 -1.03
N GLN A 30 44.17 -10.41 0.05
CA GLN A 30 42.85 -10.65 0.64
C GLN A 30 41.71 -10.18 -0.29
N GLN A 31 41.79 -8.95 -0.82
CA GLN A 31 40.76 -8.42 -1.71
C GLN A 31 40.77 -9.12 -3.08
N ALA A 32 41.95 -9.52 -3.55
CA ALA A 32 42.08 -10.30 -4.79
C ALA A 32 41.33 -11.64 -4.68
N GLN A 33 41.47 -12.34 -3.55
CA GLN A 33 40.75 -13.60 -3.29
C GLN A 33 39.23 -13.42 -3.24
N GLU A 34 38.73 -12.32 -2.67
CA GLU A 34 37.29 -12.04 -2.65
C GLU A 34 36.72 -11.69 -4.03
N LEU A 35 37.54 -11.08 -4.91
CA LEU A 35 37.13 -10.65 -6.25
C LEU A 35 37.24 -11.77 -7.30
N ASP A 36 38.13 -12.73 -7.08
CA ASP A 36 38.40 -13.88 -7.97
C ASP A 36 37.15 -14.62 -8.48
N PRO A 37 36.16 -15.00 -7.64
CA PRO A 37 34.98 -15.72 -8.11
C PRO A 37 34.09 -14.88 -9.03
N PHE A 38 34.23 -13.55 -9.04
CA PHE A 38 33.43 -12.66 -9.89
C PHE A 38 34.10 -12.33 -11.23
N LEU A 39 35.38 -12.71 -11.40
CA LEU A 39 36.15 -12.47 -12.63
C LEU A 39 36.42 -13.76 -13.43
N THR A 40 36.14 -14.92 -12.83
CA THR A 40 36.32 -16.25 -13.44
C THR A 40 35.14 -16.61 -14.33
N ASP A 41 35.41 -17.25 -15.48
CA ASP A 41 34.35 -17.73 -16.37
C ASP A 41 33.68 -19.00 -15.80
N PRO A 42 32.34 -19.07 -15.77
CA PRO A 42 31.37 -18.11 -16.32
C PRO A 42 31.13 -16.90 -15.40
N LEU A 43 31.11 -15.71 -16.01
CA LEU A 43 30.92 -14.45 -15.28
C LEU A 43 29.54 -14.39 -14.59
N PRO A 44 29.49 -14.22 -13.26
CA PRO A 44 28.23 -13.99 -12.58
C PRO A 44 27.66 -12.61 -12.95
N PRO A 45 26.34 -12.49 -13.14
CA PRO A 45 25.73 -11.21 -13.51
C PRO A 45 25.64 -10.21 -12.35
N ILE A 46 26.02 -10.61 -11.13
CA ILE A 46 25.79 -9.86 -9.90
C ILE A 46 27.04 -9.93 -9.01
N ILE A 47 27.40 -8.81 -8.41
CA ILE A 47 28.47 -8.68 -7.42
C ILE A 47 27.96 -7.99 -6.13
N PRO A 48 28.35 -8.47 -4.94
CA PRO A 48 28.02 -7.79 -3.68
C PRO A 48 28.67 -6.40 -3.57
N TYR A 49 27.89 -5.40 -3.16
CA TYR A 49 28.36 -4.03 -2.97
C TYR A 49 29.52 -3.93 -1.98
N LYS A 50 29.54 -4.78 -0.95
CA LYS A 50 30.62 -4.83 0.06
C LYS A 50 32.01 -4.93 -0.58
N ILE A 51 32.15 -5.70 -1.65
CA ILE A 51 33.42 -5.91 -2.35
C ILE A 51 33.83 -4.63 -3.10
N LEU A 52 32.90 -4.06 -3.87
CA LEU A 52 33.13 -2.79 -4.58
C LEU A 52 33.43 -1.63 -3.62
N PHE A 53 32.77 -1.62 -2.45
CA PHE A 53 33.01 -0.64 -1.40
C PHE A 53 34.41 -0.78 -0.80
N ALA A 54 34.82 -2.01 -0.43
CA ALA A 54 36.17 -2.28 0.07
C ALA A 54 37.24 -1.87 -0.95
N LEU A 55 37.00 -2.14 -2.24
CA LEU A 55 37.90 -1.74 -3.31
C LEU A 55 37.97 -0.20 -3.44
N SER A 56 36.82 0.49 -3.38
CA SER A 56 36.78 1.96 -3.39
C SER A 56 37.53 2.58 -2.20
N GLN A 57 37.46 1.96 -1.02
CA GLN A 57 38.24 2.38 0.15
C GLN A 57 39.72 2.15 -0.06
N TRP A 58 40.10 0.98 -0.60
CA TRP A 58 41.49 0.66 -0.89
C TRP A 58 42.11 1.68 -1.84
N THR A 59 41.42 2.05 -2.92
CA THR A 59 41.92 3.04 -3.92
C THR A 59 42.18 4.45 -3.36
N ARG A 60 41.70 4.74 -2.14
CA ARG A 60 41.92 6.02 -1.44
C ARG A 60 43.15 6.00 -0.52
N THR A 61 43.77 4.83 -0.34
CA THR A 61 44.97 4.70 0.50
C THR A 61 46.22 5.14 -0.27
N ASP A 62 47.18 5.78 0.40
CA ASP A 62 48.38 6.33 -0.25
C ASP A 62 49.17 5.26 -1.03
N GLN A 63 49.28 4.05 -0.46
CA GLN A 63 49.95 2.92 -1.11
C GLN A 63 49.28 2.51 -2.43
N SER A 64 47.95 2.59 -2.52
CA SER A 64 47.22 2.27 -3.75
C SER A 64 47.38 3.38 -4.79
N LEU A 65 47.44 4.65 -4.38
CA LEU A 65 47.60 5.78 -5.28
C LEU A 65 48.91 5.71 -6.03
N GLU A 66 50.00 5.36 -5.35
CA GLU A 66 51.31 5.17 -5.97
C GLU A 66 51.31 3.99 -6.97
N LYS A 67 50.67 2.87 -6.61
CA LYS A 67 50.55 1.69 -7.48
C LYS A 67 49.69 1.94 -8.71
N LEU A 68 48.59 2.69 -8.57
CA LEU A 68 47.73 3.03 -9.71
C LEU A 68 48.43 4.01 -10.65
N LYS A 69 49.09 5.04 -10.08
CA LYS A 69 49.86 6.02 -10.86
C LYS A 69 51.03 5.40 -11.61
N SER A 70 51.73 4.42 -11.02
CA SER A 70 52.84 3.73 -11.70
C SER A 70 52.38 2.92 -12.91
N LYS A 71 51.12 2.49 -12.94
CA LYS A 71 50.45 1.84 -14.08
C LYS A 71 49.76 2.81 -15.05
N GLY A 72 49.81 4.13 -14.78
CA GLY A 72 49.14 5.14 -15.60
C GLY A 72 47.62 5.17 -15.46
N LEU A 73 47.08 4.57 -14.40
CA LEU A 73 45.64 4.54 -14.11
C LEU A 73 45.26 5.74 -13.23
N ASP A 74 44.14 6.40 -13.53
CA ASP A 74 43.62 7.51 -12.74
C ASP A 74 42.95 6.99 -11.45
N PRO A 75 43.46 7.32 -10.25
CA PRO A 75 42.86 6.85 -9.00
C PRO A 75 41.45 7.40 -8.76
N HIS A 76 41.13 8.59 -9.29
CA HIS A 76 39.82 9.19 -9.09
C HIS A 76 38.70 8.41 -9.78
N ALA A 77 38.99 7.79 -10.94
CA ALA A 77 38.06 6.94 -11.66
C ALA A 77 37.58 5.73 -10.83
N PHE A 78 38.41 5.22 -9.91
CA PHE A 78 38.08 4.05 -9.08
C PHE A 78 37.59 4.41 -7.67
N SER A 79 37.75 5.66 -7.25
CA SER A 79 37.27 6.16 -5.94
C SER A 79 35.76 5.99 -5.75
N MET A 80 35.01 5.86 -6.85
CA MET A 80 33.57 5.68 -6.89
C MET A 80 33.18 4.53 -7.84
N ILE A 81 33.91 3.41 -7.78
CA ILE A 81 33.71 2.24 -8.66
C ILE A 81 32.27 1.70 -8.66
N SER A 82 31.52 1.93 -7.58
CA SER A 82 30.10 1.58 -7.50
C SER A 82 29.21 2.37 -8.48
N LEU A 83 29.60 3.59 -8.88
CA LEU A 83 28.87 4.35 -9.90
C LEU A 83 29.10 3.77 -11.29
N LEU A 84 30.26 3.14 -11.54
CA LEU A 84 30.51 2.45 -12.80
C LEU A 84 29.57 1.24 -12.96
N ALA A 85 29.14 0.63 -11.86
CA ALA A 85 28.19 -0.47 -11.88
C ALA A 85 26.76 -0.07 -12.31
N GLY A 86 26.53 1.21 -12.63
CA GLY A 86 25.24 1.72 -13.10
C GLY A 86 24.25 2.04 -11.98
N THR A 87 22.99 2.24 -12.35
CA THR A 87 21.90 2.63 -11.42
C THR A 87 21.05 1.45 -10.94
N ILE A 88 21.30 0.23 -11.43
CA ILE A 88 20.49 -0.94 -11.13
C ILE A 88 21.01 -1.60 -9.84
N THR A 89 20.36 -1.28 -8.72
CA THR A 89 20.60 -1.92 -7.42
C THR A 89 19.54 -2.98 -7.18
N SER A 90 19.95 -4.19 -6.76
CA SER A 90 19.08 -5.34 -6.52
C SER A 90 18.20 -5.76 -7.72
N PRO A 91 18.79 -6.11 -8.88
CA PRO A 91 18.04 -6.59 -10.05
C PRO A 91 17.16 -7.83 -9.75
N GLU A 92 17.54 -8.63 -8.76
CA GLU A 92 16.80 -9.81 -8.30
C GLU A 92 15.56 -9.47 -7.44
N ARG A 93 15.45 -8.23 -6.95
CA ARG A 93 14.38 -7.83 -6.06
C ARG A 93 13.13 -7.51 -6.87
N LYS A 94 12.26 -8.52 -7.00
CA LYS A 94 10.89 -8.32 -7.47
C LYS A 94 10.18 -7.38 -6.51
N PHE A 95 9.84 -6.18 -6.97
CA PHE A 95 8.89 -5.33 -6.26
C PHE A 95 7.60 -6.15 -6.10
N GLY A 96 7.08 -6.23 -4.87
CA GLY A 96 5.85 -6.99 -4.61
C GLY A 96 4.69 -6.48 -5.47
N ASP A 97 3.66 -7.31 -5.64
CA ASP A 97 2.49 -6.94 -6.42
C ASP A 97 1.86 -5.66 -5.86
N TYR A 98 1.79 -4.62 -6.69
CA TYR A 98 1.14 -3.37 -6.31
C TYR A 98 -0.36 -3.61 -6.14
N VAL A 99 -0.84 -3.49 -4.90
CA VAL A 99 -2.28 -3.50 -4.59
C VAL A 99 -2.75 -2.04 -4.55
N PRO A 100 -3.52 -1.57 -5.56
CA PRO A 100 -4.02 -0.21 -5.55
C PRO A 100 -4.91 0.04 -4.31
N PRO A 101 -4.87 1.26 -3.72
CA PRO A 101 -5.83 1.66 -2.71
C PRO A 101 -7.26 1.48 -3.22
N ARG A 102 -8.17 1.00 -2.37
CA ARG A 102 -9.58 0.83 -2.71
C ARG A 102 -10.18 2.19 -3.09
N GLU A 103 -11.00 2.22 -4.13
CA GLU A 103 -11.70 3.44 -4.57
C GLU A 103 -12.62 3.94 -3.43
N PRO A 104 -12.79 5.26 -3.27
CA PRO A 104 -13.62 5.81 -2.19
C PRO A 104 -15.08 5.34 -2.27
N GLU A 105 -15.60 5.10 -3.48
CA GLU A 105 -16.96 4.60 -3.69
C GLU A 105 -17.17 3.19 -3.07
N ASP A 106 -16.17 2.32 -3.16
CA ASP A 106 -16.28 0.96 -2.62
C ASP A 106 -16.24 0.98 -1.09
N ILE A 107 -15.43 1.87 -0.50
CA ILE A 107 -15.38 2.09 0.94
C ILE A 107 -16.72 2.60 1.47
N GLU A 108 -17.36 3.52 0.75
CA GLU A 108 -18.69 4.03 1.12
C GLU A 108 -19.78 2.96 1.00
N ALA A 109 -19.75 2.16 -0.06
CA ALA A 109 -20.68 1.06 -0.24
C ALA A 109 -20.59 0.03 0.89
N ASP A 110 -19.39 -0.31 1.33
CA ASP A 110 -19.15 -1.21 2.46
C ASP A 110 -19.68 -0.62 3.77
N ARG A 111 -19.41 0.67 4.05
CA ARG A 111 -19.96 1.36 5.24
C ARG A 111 -21.48 1.37 5.28
N ILE A 112 -22.14 1.54 4.13
CA ILE A 112 -23.62 1.51 4.04
C ILE A 112 -24.13 0.09 4.34
N ARG A 113 -23.45 -0.95 3.86
CA ARG A 113 -23.81 -2.35 4.14
C ARG A 113 -23.64 -2.68 5.62
N GLU A 114 -22.53 -2.26 6.22
CA GLU A 114 -22.26 -2.44 7.65
C GLU A 114 -23.35 -1.80 8.52
N ARG A 115 -23.72 -0.54 8.24
CA ARG A 115 -24.78 0.15 8.99
C ARG A 115 -26.11 -0.59 8.90
N LYS A 116 -26.47 -1.09 7.71
CA LYS A 116 -27.70 -1.87 7.53
C LYS A 116 -27.66 -3.17 8.33
N ALA A 117 -26.54 -3.90 8.31
CA ALA A 117 -26.38 -5.12 9.08
C ALA A 117 -26.51 -4.86 10.59
N ILE A 118 -25.89 -3.79 11.09
CA ILE A 118 -26.02 -3.37 12.50
C ILE A 118 -27.47 -3.05 12.85
N THR A 119 -28.19 -2.31 12.01
CA THR A 119 -29.60 -1.98 12.28
C THR A 119 -30.50 -3.21 12.32
N VAL A 120 -30.27 -4.19 11.44
CA VAL A 120 -31.01 -5.46 11.42
C VAL A 120 -30.75 -6.25 12.70
N LEU A 121 -29.48 -6.33 13.13
CA LEU A 121 -29.11 -7.03 14.36
C LEU A 121 -29.76 -6.40 15.59
N LEU A 122 -29.75 -5.06 15.69
CA LEU A 122 -30.40 -4.36 16.80
C LEU A 122 -31.91 -4.58 16.83
N ASN A 123 -32.57 -4.58 15.65
CA ASN A 123 -34.00 -4.83 15.57
C ASN A 123 -34.36 -6.26 16.04
N ALA A 124 -33.58 -7.26 15.62
CA ALA A 124 -33.78 -8.64 16.04
C ALA A 124 -33.52 -8.83 17.55
N LEU A 125 -32.50 -8.18 18.11
CA LEU A 125 -32.24 -8.23 19.55
C LEU A 125 -33.38 -7.59 20.35
N LEU A 126 -33.90 -6.45 19.88
CA LEU A 126 -35.01 -5.77 20.53
C LEU A 126 -36.31 -6.59 20.46
N SER A 127 -36.57 -7.27 19.33
CA SER A 127 -37.76 -8.11 19.18
C SER A 127 -37.71 -9.33 20.11
N ILE A 128 -36.57 -10.01 20.20
CA ILE A 128 -36.37 -11.15 21.12
C ILE A 128 -36.53 -10.70 22.57
N ALA A 129 -35.87 -9.60 22.97
CA ALA A 129 -35.95 -9.08 24.34
C ALA A 129 -37.37 -8.62 24.70
N GLY A 130 -38.05 -7.92 23.77
CA GLY A 130 -39.43 -7.45 23.96
C GLY A 130 -40.40 -8.60 24.16
N VAL A 131 -40.30 -9.67 23.36
CA VAL A 131 -41.16 -10.85 23.49
C VAL A 131 -40.85 -11.64 24.76
N ALA A 132 -39.57 -11.82 25.11
CA ALA A 132 -39.18 -12.48 26.36
C ALA A 132 -39.75 -11.72 27.58
N PHE A 133 -39.62 -10.40 27.58
CA PHE A 133 -40.14 -9.54 28.66
C PHE A 133 -41.67 -9.58 28.73
N ALA A 134 -42.36 -9.48 27.59
CA ALA A 134 -43.82 -9.57 27.54
C ALA A 134 -44.33 -10.94 28.00
N ALA A 135 -43.67 -12.03 27.60
CA ALA A 135 -44.00 -13.39 28.02
C ALA A 135 -43.78 -13.59 29.53
N TRP A 136 -42.68 -13.06 30.08
CA TRP A 136 -42.41 -13.07 31.52
C TRP A 136 -43.47 -12.30 32.29
N TRP A 137 -43.83 -11.09 31.83
CA TRP A 137 -44.87 -10.26 32.45
C TRP A 137 -46.25 -10.92 32.40
N ALA A 138 -46.60 -11.56 31.28
CA ALA A 138 -47.86 -12.29 31.15
C ALA A 138 -47.91 -13.49 32.10
N ALA A 139 -46.80 -14.23 32.23
CA ALA A 139 -46.69 -15.36 33.15
C ALA A 139 -46.67 -14.92 34.64
N ASP A 140 -46.31 -13.66 34.92
CA ASP A 140 -46.45 -13.09 36.27
C ASP A 140 -47.93 -13.01 36.70
N LYS A 141 -48.82 -12.62 35.76
CA LYS A 141 -50.26 -12.47 36.03
C LYS A 141 -51.01 -13.78 36.20
N THR A 142 -50.49 -14.91 35.73
CA THR A 142 -51.12 -16.22 35.85
C THR A 142 -50.81 -16.96 37.16
N GLY A 143 -49.97 -16.37 38.03
CA GLY A 143 -49.62 -16.97 39.33
C GLY A 143 -48.67 -18.17 39.24
N TRP A 144 -47.99 -18.37 38.11
CA TRP A 144 -47.01 -19.45 37.95
C TRP A 144 -45.79 -19.23 38.83
N GLY A 145 -45.14 -20.32 39.27
CA GLY A 145 -43.84 -20.26 39.96
C GLY A 145 -42.77 -19.60 39.09
N ASN A 146 -41.75 -19.01 39.73
CA ASN A 146 -40.70 -18.27 39.02
C ASN A 146 -39.94 -19.15 38.01
N GLU A 147 -39.81 -20.44 38.28
CA GLU A 147 -39.18 -21.42 37.40
C GLU A 147 -39.92 -21.52 36.06
N TRP A 148 -41.24 -21.63 36.10
CA TRP A 148 -42.09 -21.74 34.90
C TRP A 148 -42.15 -20.45 34.10
N ARG A 149 -42.09 -19.29 34.76
CA ARG A 149 -42.06 -17.97 34.09
C ARG A 149 -40.81 -17.80 33.24
N VAL A 150 -39.64 -18.16 33.78
CA VAL A 150 -38.36 -18.05 33.07
C VAL A 150 -38.30 -19.04 31.91
N LEU A 151 -38.74 -20.28 32.12
CA LEU A 151 -38.79 -21.28 31.06
C LEU A 151 -39.71 -20.85 29.90
N PHE A 152 -40.88 -20.29 30.21
CA PHE A 152 -41.82 -19.80 29.19
C PHE A 152 -41.27 -18.59 28.43
N ALA A 153 -40.67 -17.62 29.13
CA ALA A 153 -40.05 -16.46 28.50
C ALA A 153 -38.86 -16.85 27.59
N LEU A 154 -38.03 -17.80 28.02
CA LEU A 154 -36.92 -18.32 27.24
C LEU A 154 -37.43 -19.08 26.00
N PHE A 155 -38.47 -19.90 26.15
CA PHE A 155 -39.09 -20.59 25.02
C PHE A 155 -39.65 -19.60 23.99
N ALA A 156 -40.37 -18.56 24.42
CA ALA A 156 -40.88 -17.53 23.54
C ALA A 156 -39.73 -16.77 22.82
N ALA A 157 -38.65 -16.45 23.54
CA ALA A 157 -37.45 -15.84 22.97
C ALA A 157 -36.81 -16.70 21.87
N ILE A 158 -36.71 -18.02 22.09
CA ILE A 158 -36.15 -18.98 21.12
C ILE A 158 -36.99 -19.02 19.84
N VAL A 159 -38.32 -19.09 19.97
CA VAL A 159 -39.22 -19.11 18.79
C VAL A 159 -39.04 -17.85 17.95
N VAL A 160 -38.95 -16.69 18.59
CA VAL A 160 -38.71 -15.41 17.88
C VAL A 160 -37.33 -15.38 17.25
N ALA A 161 -36.29 -15.86 17.95
CA ALA A 161 -34.95 -15.94 17.40
C ALA A 161 -34.89 -16.81 16.13
N PHE A 162 -35.62 -17.93 16.10
CA PHE A 162 -35.75 -18.75 14.90
C PHE A 162 -36.48 -18.01 13.76
N ALA A 163 -37.56 -17.29 14.07
CA ALA A 163 -38.27 -16.50 13.06
C ALA A 163 -37.38 -15.40 12.45
N GLU A 164 -36.63 -14.68 13.28
CA GLU A 164 -35.66 -13.66 12.85
C GLU A 164 -34.50 -14.27 12.04
N ALA A 165 -34.01 -15.45 12.43
CA ALA A 165 -32.96 -16.16 11.70
C ALA A 165 -33.40 -16.55 10.28
N VAL A 166 -34.63 -17.05 10.12
CA VAL A 166 -35.21 -17.36 8.80
C VAL A 166 -35.37 -16.08 7.97
N LEU A 167 -35.86 -15.00 8.58
CA LEU A 167 -36.00 -13.71 7.90
C LEU A 167 -34.64 -13.16 7.44
N TYR A 168 -33.62 -13.27 8.29
CA TYR A 168 -32.25 -12.90 7.96
C TYR A 168 -31.69 -13.73 6.80
N MET A 169 -31.94 -15.04 6.81
CA MET A 169 -31.51 -15.94 5.72
C MET A 169 -32.15 -15.55 4.38
N ILE A 170 -33.43 -15.18 4.38
CA ILE A 170 -34.13 -14.68 3.18
C ILE A 170 -33.52 -13.35 2.71
N TRP A 171 -33.25 -12.42 3.63
CA TRP A 171 -32.62 -11.15 3.30
C TRP A 171 -31.21 -11.34 2.71
N GLN A 172 -30.41 -12.20 3.32
CA GLN A 172 -29.06 -12.53 2.84
C GLN A 172 -29.09 -13.17 1.45
N SER A 173 -30.03 -14.10 1.21
CA SER A 173 -30.24 -14.72 -0.10
C SER A 173 -30.63 -13.70 -1.18
N ARG A 174 -31.45 -12.70 -0.84
CA ARG A 174 -31.79 -11.61 -1.78
C ARG A 174 -30.59 -10.71 -2.08
N GLN A 175 -29.70 -10.53 -1.11
CA GLN A 175 -28.52 -9.68 -1.28
C GLN A 175 -27.42 -10.38 -2.09
N SER A 176 -27.26 -11.69 -1.97
CA SER A 176 -26.30 -12.48 -2.75
C SER A 176 -26.74 -12.67 -4.21
N ASN A 177 -28.05 -12.70 -4.47
CA ASN A 177 -28.61 -12.84 -5.82
C ASN A 177 -28.87 -11.51 -6.54
N ALA A 178 -28.51 -10.37 -5.94
CA ALA A 178 -28.68 -9.07 -6.60
C ALA A 178 -27.78 -9.03 -7.86
N PRO A 179 -28.35 -8.86 -9.08
CA PRO A 179 -27.54 -8.79 -10.28
C PRO A 179 -26.57 -7.61 -10.11
N LYS A 180 -25.27 -7.86 -10.33
CA LYS A 180 -24.26 -6.79 -10.38
C LYS A 180 -24.77 -5.78 -11.40
N ALA A 181 -25.23 -4.62 -10.93
CA ALA A 181 -25.63 -3.54 -11.81
C ALA A 181 -24.44 -3.28 -12.72
N ILE A 182 -24.59 -3.59 -14.01
CA ILE A 182 -23.59 -3.30 -15.03
C ILE A 182 -23.45 -1.79 -14.99
N ARG A 183 -22.40 -1.32 -14.29
CA ARG A 183 -22.03 0.10 -14.20
C ARG A 183 -21.78 0.53 -15.64
N ARG A 184 -22.81 1.07 -16.30
CA ARG A 184 -22.65 1.85 -17.52
C ARG A 184 -21.82 3.05 -17.09
N ARG A 185 -20.51 2.94 -17.28
CA ARG A 185 -19.57 4.05 -17.25
C ARG A 185 -20.05 5.01 -18.32
N PHE A 186 -20.95 5.91 -17.96
CA PHE A 186 -21.13 7.13 -18.71
C PHE A 186 -19.81 7.87 -18.57
N ALA A 187 -19.02 7.81 -19.63
CA ALA A 187 -17.85 8.62 -19.82
C ALA A 187 -18.27 10.08 -19.69
N GLN A 188 -18.17 10.63 -18.49
CA GLN A 188 -18.14 12.06 -18.31
C GLN A 188 -16.76 12.52 -18.81
N HIS A 189 -16.67 12.71 -20.13
CA HIS A 189 -15.68 13.58 -20.75
C HIS A 189 -15.91 14.98 -20.16
N LYS A 190 -15.27 15.28 -19.04
CA LYS A 190 -15.06 16.66 -18.61
C LYS A 190 -14.11 17.26 -19.64
N LYS A 191 -14.65 18.07 -20.56
CA LYS A 191 -13.85 19.00 -21.37
C LYS A 191 -12.98 19.79 -20.39
N VAL A 192 -11.68 19.54 -20.46
CA VAL A 192 -10.67 20.44 -19.92
C VAL A 192 -10.61 21.57 -20.94
N ASP A 193 -11.13 22.74 -20.59
CA ASP A 193 -10.86 23.96 -21.34
C ASP A 193 -9.35 24.20 -21.28
N SER A 194 -8.69 23.95 -22.41
CA SER A 194 -7.34 24.38 -22.69
C SER A 194 -7.34 25.91 -22.74
N VAL A 195 -6.83 26.55 -21.69
CA VAL A 195 -6.50 27.97 -21.67
C VAL A 195 -5.22 28.15 -22.51
N PRO A 196 -5.22 28.99 -23.57
CA PRO A 196 -4.03 29.26 -24.33
C PRO A 196 -3.06 30.14 -23.53
N GLU A 197 -1.81 29.71 -23.60
CA GLU A 197 -0.60 30.39 -23.18
C GLU A 197 -0.52 31.80 -23.82
N SER A 198 -0.43 32.84 -22.99
CA SER A 198 0.03 34.16 -23.43
C SER A 198 0.99 34.72 -22.40
N ASP A 199 2.26 34.62 -22.77
CA ASP A 199 3.43 35.26 -22.18
C ASP A 199 3.34 36.78 -22.40
N SER A 200 3.40 37.58 -21.33
CA SER A 200 3.82 39.00 -21.35
C SER A 200 3.95 39.55 -19.93
N THR A 201 5.17 40.01 -19.65
CA THR A 201 5.65 40.70 -18.45
C THR A 201 5.15 42.15 -18.41
N GLU A 202 4.50 42.62 -17.34
CA GLU A 202 4.72 43.98 -16.78
C GLU A 202 4.10 44.16 -15.38
N LEU A 203 4.79 44.96 -14.56
CA LEU A 203 4.65 45.19 -13.11
C LEU A 203 3.55 46.23 -12.74
N PRO A 204 3.28 46.50 -11.44
CA PRO A 204 1.93 46.63 -10.90
C PRO A 204 1.48 48.07 -10.66
N GLN A 205 0.16 48.30 -10.59
CA GLN A 205 -0.41 49.39 -9.79
C GLN A 205 -1.73 49.00 -9.08
N PRO A 206 -2.02 49.62 -7.92
CA PRO A 206 -3.05 49.20 -6.97
C PRO A 206 -4.33 50.05 -7.06
N MET A 207 -5.49 49.48 -6.68
CA MET A 207 -6.65 50.15 -6.07
C MET A 207 -7.71 49.07 -5.73
N SER A 208 -8.01 48.80 -4.46
CA SER A 208 -9.27 49.18 -3.75
C SER A 208 -10.54 48.91 -4.57
N GLU A 209 -11.56 48.14 -4.16
CA GLU A 209 -12.18 47.85 -2.87
C GLU A 209 -13.21 46.67 -3.06
N PRO A 210 -13.86 46.15 -1.99
CA PRO A 210 -14.55 44.86 -1.98
C PRO A 210 -16.05 44.93 -2.22
N LEU A 211 -16.66 43.89 -2.81
CA LEU A 211 -18.10 43.63 -2.72
C LEU A 211 -18.43 42.13 -2.68
N ASN A 212 -18.64 41.69 -1.43
CA ASN A 212 -19.67 40.76 -0.96
C ASN A 212 -20.76 40.39 -1.98
N GLU A 213 -20.83 39.11 -2.39
CA GLU A 213 -22.09 38.55 -2.91
C GLU A 213 -22.30 37.10 -2.41
N LYS A 214 -23.14 37.00 -1.38
CA LYS A 214 -23.75 35.76 -0.90
C LYS A 214 -24.78 35.27 -1.93
N ALA A 215 -24.52 34.16 -2.60
CA ALA A 215 -25.56 33.43 -3.33
C ALA A 215 -25.97 32.16 -2.55
N THR A 216 -27.12 32.26 -1.91
CA THR A 216 -27.85 31.14 -1.30
C THR A 216 -28.87 30.57 -2.31
N LEU A 217 -29.38 29.37 -2.02
CA LEU A 217 -30.58 28.73 -2.55
C LEU A 217 -30.45 27.95 -3.88
N ARG A 218 -30.60 26.62 -3.77
CA ARG A 218 -31.75 25.94 -4.38
C ARG A 218 -32.01 24.58 -3.73
N GLN A 219 -33.03 24.58 -2.87
CA GLN A 219 -33.87 23.41 -2.61
C GLN A 219 -34.42 22.89 -3.94
N ARG A 220 -34.40 21.57 -4.13
CA ARG A 220 -35.48 20.93 -4.90
C ARG A 220 -35.75 19.51 -4.38
N ARG A 221 -36.79 19.43 -3.55
CA ARG A 221 -37.62 18.23 -3.40
C ARG A 221 -38.30 17.93 -4.74
N ARG A 222 -38.35 16.66 -5.13
CA ARG A 222 -39.58 15.87 -5.13
C ARG A 222 -39.21 14.39 -5.15
#